data_AF-A0A1I0QS80-F1
#
_entry.id   AF-A0A1I0QS80-F1
#
_cell.length_a   1.000
_cell.length_b   1.000
_cell.length_c   1.000
_cell.angle_alpha   90.00
_cell.angle_beta   90.00
_cell.angle_gamma   90.00
#
_symmetry.space_group_name_H-M   'P 1'
#
loop_
_entity.id
_entity.type
_entity.pdbx_description
1 polymer ?
#
loop_
_entity_poly.entity_id
_entity_poly.type
_entity_poly.pdbx_seq_one_letter_code
_entity_poly.pdbx_strand_id
1 'polypeptide(L)' 'MQNNILKNGKKLRKEDLKNIVGGIGGGGSLGTPDLSLCGCSCTGAVTGPKYCVQYIACPQVITC' A
#
# COMPACT_ATOMS: atom_id res chain seq x y z
N MET A 1 -16.20 -36.17 -15.10
CA MET A 1 -17.06 -34.96 -15.16
C MET A 1 -16.24 -33.81 -15.73
N GLN A 2 -16.67 -33.26 -16.87
CA GLN A 2 -16.13 -32.07 -17.56
C GLN A 2 -16.17 -30.78 -16.70
N ASN A 3 -15.20 -30.46 -15.83
CA ASN A 3 -15.28 -29.24 -15.00
C ASN A 3 -14.99 -27.97 -15.83
N ASN A 4 -16.03 -27.17 -16.00
CA ASN A 4 -16.11 -26.05 -16.95
C ASN A 4 -15.60 -24.71 -16.43
N ILE A 5 -14.76 -24.74 -15.39
CA ILE A 5 -14.37 -23.56 -14.61
C ILE A 5 -13.65 -22.50 -15.45
N LEU A 6 -12.99 -22.94 -16.53
CA LEU A 6 -12.22 -22.08 -17.42
C LEU A 6 -12.90 -21.78 -18.76
N LYS A 7 -14.19 -22.12 -18.93
CA LYS A 7 -14.91 -21.94 -20.21
C LYS A 7 -14.91 -20.50 -20.73
N ASN A 8 -14.73 -19.51 -19.86
CA ASN A 8 -14.69 -18.09 -20.21
C ASN A 8 -13.36 -17.41 -19.83
N GLY A 9 -12.32 -18.18 -19.49
CA GLY A 9 -11.02 -17.64 -19.10
C GLY A 9 -10.17 -17.26 -20.30
N LYS A 10 -9.75 -15.99 -20.40
CA LYS A 10 -8.74 -15.57 -21.39
C LYS A 10 -7.36 -15.96 -20.88
N LYS A 11 -6.61 -16.76 -21.63
CA LYS A 11 -5.20 -17.03 -21.34
C LYS A 11 -4.37 -15.80 -21.71
N LEU A 12 -3.76 -15.15 -20.72
CA LEU A 12 -2.85 -14.03 -20.96
C LEU A 12 -1.50 -14.53 -21.47
N ARG A 13 -0.89 -13.80 -22.43
CA ARG A 13 0.48 -14.04 -22.87
C ARG A 13 1.44 -13.26 -21.98
N LYS A 14 2.73 -13.61 -22.04
CA LYS A 14 3.80 -12.95 -21.24
C LYS A 14 3.83 -11.43 -21.44
N GLU A 15 3.45 -10.96 -22.61
CA GLU A 15 3.38 -9.54 -22.97
C GLU A 15 2.22 -8.82 -22.29
N ASP A 16 1.05 -9.48 -22.17
CA ASP A 16 -0.11 -8.94 -21.47
C ASP A 16 0.15 -8.75 -19.97
N LEU A 17 1.01 -9.60 -19.37
CA LEU A 17 1.38 -9.53 -17.95
C LEU A 17 2.02 -8.20 -17.57
N LYS A 18 2.74 -7.54 -18.49
CA LYS A 18 3.42 -6.26 -18.24
C LYS A 18 2.45 -5.10 -18.02
N ASN A 19 1.24 -5.20 -18.55
CA ASN A 19 0.21 -4.18 -18.46
C ASN A 19 -0.77 -4.42 -17.30
N ILE A 20 -0.58 -5.49 -16.53
CA ILE A 20 -1.37 -5.76 -15.32
C ILE A 20 -0.77 -4.93 -14.19
N VAL A 21 -1.29 -3.72 -13.99
CA VAL A 21 -0.97 -2.89 -12.83
C VAL A 21 -1.96 -3.24 -11.73
N GLY A 22 -1.51 -3.98 -10.72
CA GLY A 22 -2.36 -4.44 -9.64
C GLY A 22 -1.61 -5.27 -8.62
N GLY A 23 -1.00 -4.59 -7.66
CA GLY A 23 -0.49 -5.19 -6.44
C GLY A 23 -1.02 -4.40 -5.25
N ILE A 24 -1.68 -5.08 -4.31
CA ILE A 24 -1.87 -4.56 -2.95
C ILE A 24 -0.48 -4.60 -2.28
N GLY A 25 0.38 -3.66 -2.65
CA GLY A 25 1.50 -3.23 -1.81
C GLY A 25 0.97 -2.09 -0.95
N GLY A 26 0.96 -2.27 0.36
CA GLY A 26 0.30 -1.35 1.30
C GLY A 26 0.70 0.12 1.13
N GLY A 27 -0.30 1.00 1.13
CA GLY A 27 -0.15 2.44 0.95
C GLY A 27 -0.76 2.85 -0.38
N GLY A 28 -1.86 3.60 -0.33
CA GLY A 28 -2.50 4.09 -1.54
C GLY A 28 -1.54 4.87 -2.42
N SER A 29 -1.75 4.73 -3.73
CA SER A 29 -1.04 5.39 -4.84
C SER A 29 0.35 4.77 -5.09
N LEU A 30 0.65 4.15 -6.23
CA LEU A 30 0.98 4.81 -7.51
C LEU A 30 1.83 6.11 -7.43
N GLY A 31 2.38 6.45 -6.28
CA GLY A 31 3.21 7.63 -6.05
C GLY A 31 3.76 7.55 -4.63
N THR A 32 4.99 8.01 -4.42
CA THR A 32 5.61 8.12 -3.09
C THR A 32 4.57 8.63 -2.07
N PRO A 33 4.31 7.89 -0.97
CA PRO A 33 3.32 8.31 0.01
C PRO A 33 3.68 9.70 0.53
N ASP A 34 2.72 10.62 0.53
CA ASP A 34 2.97 12.00 0.95
C ASP A 34 3.22 12.04 2.47
N LEU A 35 4.49 12.10 2.85
CA LEU A 35 4.90 12.12 4.26
C LEU A 35 4.53 13.43 4.97
N SER A 36 4.13 14.47 4.23
CA SER A 36 3.64 15.74 4.77
C SER A 36 2.35 15.58 5.59
N LEU A 37 1.57 14.51 5.33
CA LEU A 37 0.36 14.16 6.08
C LEU A 37 0.65 13.41 7.39
N CYS A 38 1.92 13.10 7.66
CA CYS A 38 2.35 12.39 8.85
C CYS A 38 2.90 13.37 9.89
N GLY A 39 2.62 13.10 11.17
CA GLY A 39 3.14 13.91 12.27
C GLY A 39 3.49 13.07 13.49
N CYS A 40 3.94 13.76 14.54
CA CYS A 40 4.13 13.18 15.86
C CYS A 40 3.17 13.86 16.84
N SER A 41 2.53 13.07 17.70
CA SER A 41 1.81 13.59 18.86
C SER A 41 2.80 14.04 19.94
N CYS A 42 2.31 14.85 20.87
CA CYS A 42 3.05 15.24 22.07
C CYS A 42 3.37 14.08 23.02
N THR A 43 2.96 12.85 22.71
CA THR A 43 3.30 11.64 23.46
C THR A 43 4.30 10.76 22.69
N GLY A 44 4.79 11.21 21.54
CA GLY A 44 5.71 10.46 20.69
C GLY A 44 5.04 9.38 19.83
N ALA A 45 3.72 9.46 19.61
CA ALA A 45 3.01 8.55 18.72
C ALA A 45 2.92 9.13 17.30
N VAL A 46 3.10 8.27 16.29
CA VAL A 46 2.93 8.66 14.88
C VAL A 46 1.45 8.93 14.61
N THR A 47 1.14 10.10 14.07
CA THR A 47 -0.20 10.51 13.65
C THR A 47 -0.29 10.57 12.13
N GLY A 48 -1.47 10.29 11.58
CA GLY A 48 -1.74 10.29 10.14
C GLY A 48 -2.13 8.93 9.57
N PRO A 49 -2.14 8.79 8.23
CA PRO A 49 -2.50 7.55 7.54
C PRO A 49 -1.64 6.34 7.94
N LYS A 50 -2.15 5.11 7.71
CA LYS A 50 -1.47 3.85 8.11
C LYS A 50 -0.03 3.72 7.61
N TYR A 51 0.30 4.32 6.47
CA TYR A 51 1.67 4.31 5.94
C TYR A 51 2.64 5.09 6.83
N CYS A 52 2.21 6.14 7.54
CA CYS A 52 3.07 6.94 8.42
C CYS A 52 3.77 6.08 9.48
N VAL A 53 3.09 5.07 10.03
CA VAL A 53 3.67 4.14 11.02
C VAL A 53 4.83 3.31 10.45
N GLN A 54 4.83 3.09 9.13
CA GLN A 54 5.89 2.32 8.46
C GLN A 54 7.06 3.20 8.03
N TYR A 55 6.84 4.49 7.77
CA TYR A 55 7.85 5.39 7.19
C TYR A 55 8.41 6.43 8.17
N ILE A 56 7.74 6.71 9.29
CA ILE A 56 8.13 7.74 10.26
C ILE A 56 8.25 7.13 11.66
N ALA A 57 9.38 7.42 12.31
CA ALA A 57 9.61 7.10 13.71
C ALA A 57 9.49 8.37 14.55
N CYS A 58 8.62 8.35 15.56
CA CYS A 58 8.49 9.44 16.53
C CYS A 58 9.21 9.07 17.84
N PRO A 59 10.10 9.93 18.36
CA PRO A 59 10.71 9.72 19.66
C PRO A 59 9.66 9.79 20.77
N GLN A 60 9.80 8.96 21.81
CA GLN A 60 8.88 8.85 22.97
C GLN A 60 8.96 10.05 23.92
N VAL A 61 9.21 11.25 23.39
CA VAL A 61 9.45 12.45 24.18
C VAL A 61 8.18 13.29 24.23
N ILE A 62 7.79 13.65 25.46
CA ILE A 62 6.69 14.59 25.68
C ILE A 62 7.27 16.00 25.54
N THR A 63 7.31 16.50 24.31
CA THR A 63 7.88 17.82 23.97
C THR A 63 6.81 18.80 23.49
N CYS A 64 5.56 18.71 23.99
CA CYS A 64 4.51 19.70 23.71
C CYS A 64 4.95 21.12 24.07
#